data_AF-A0A4Q0P7D3-F1
#
_entry.id   AF-A0A4Q0P7D3-F1
#
_cell.length_a   1.000
_cell.length_b   1.000
_cell.length_c   1.000
_cell.angle_alpha   90.00
_cell.angle_beta   90.00
_cell.angle_gamma   90.00
#
_symmetry.space_group_name_H-M   'P 1'
#
loop_
_entity.id
_entity.type
_entity.pdbx_description
1 polymer ?
#
loop_
_entity_poly.entity_id
_entity_poly.type
_entity_poly.pdbx_seq_one_letter_code
_entity_poly.pdbx_strand_id
1 'polypeptide(L)'
;MEAGIQILQNAEAAKMYKDLIIQLNKDFLRAGLSEQFGEDLAAEALMRNLTGSLYTTLVSDFEVYLNLLYVIDVSESKIKNLPQQEVHELVFAVSELILEREFVKVSFKNRSE
;
A
#
# COMPACT_ATOMS: atom_id res chain seq x y z
N MET A 1 -12.79 -2.14 -9.31
CA MET A 1 -12.43 -3.22 -8.36
C MET A 1 -11.09 -3.88 -8.71
N GLU A 2 -10.30 -3.34 -9.65
CA GLU A 2 -9.06 -4.00 -10.15
C GLU A 2 -7.83 -3.07 -10.20
N ALA A 3 -7.92 -1.81 -9.77
CA ALA A 3 -6.83 -0.86 -10.00
C ALA A 3 -5.57 -1.22 -9.19
N GLY A 4 -5.72 -1.66 -7.94
CA GLY A 4 -4.60 -2.16 -7.12
C GLY A 4 -3.88 -3.36 -7.75
N ILE A 5 -4.64 -4.34 -8.26
CA ILE A 5 -4.06 -5.53 -8.92
C ILE A 5 -3.34 -5.12 -10.21
N GLN A 6 -3.89 -4.18 -10.98
CA GLN A 6 -3.23 -3.69 -12.19
C GLN A 6 -1.88 -3.01 -11.89
N ILE A 7 -1.76 -2.26 -10.78
CA ILE A 7 -0.49 -1.66 -10.35
C ILE A 7 0.55 -2.75 -10.09
N LEU A 8 0.14 -3.81 -9.38
CA LEU A 8 1.01 -4.95 -9.07
C LEU A 8 1.45 -5.70 -10.33
N GLN A 9 0.54 -5.96 -11.25
CA GLN A 9 0.86 -6.56 -12.56
C GLN A 9 1.81 -5.68 -13.39
N ASN A 10 1.63 -4.36 -13.34
CA ASN A 10 2.55 -3.42 -14.01
C ASN A 10 3.94 -3.46 -13.36
N ALA A 11 4.01 -3.58 -12.03
CA ALA A 11 5.27 -3.74 -11.31
C ALA A 11 5.97 -5.07 -11.65
N GLU A 12 5.22 -6.17 -11.82
CA GLU A 12 5.76 -7.44 -12.31
C GLU A 12 6.33 -7.29 -13.73
N ALA A 13 5.56 -6.70 -14.65
CA ALA A 13 6.00 -6.47 -16.03
C ALA A 13 7.25 -5.57 -16.12
N ALA A 14 7.37 -4.60 -15.20
CA ALA A 14 8.52 -3.72 -15.08
C ALA A 14 9.71 -4.34 -14.31
N LYS A 15 9.57 -5.59 -13.81
CA LYS A 15 10.55 -6.26 -12.92
C LYS A 15 10.83 -5.51 -11.60
N MET A 16 9.86 -4.71 -11.13
CA MET A 16 9.96 -3.89 -9.91
C MET A 16 9.10 -4.44 -8.76
N TYR A 17 8.41 -5.57 -8.96
CA TYR A 17 7.49 -6.12 -7.97
C TYR A 17 8.17 -6.40 -6.62
N LYS A 18 9.37 -7.00 -6.64
CA LYS A 18 10.16 -7.25 -5.43
C LYS A 18 10.57 -5.96 -4.75
N ASP A 19 11.05 -4.98 -5.52
CA ASP A 19 11.43 -3.66 -4.98
C ASP A 19 10.23 -2.97 -4.33
N LEU A 20 9.05 -3.09 -4.92
CA LEU A 20 7.79 -2.55 -4.39
C LEU A 20 7.48 -3.18 -3.04
N ILE A 21 7.53 -4.51 -2.92
CA ILE A 21 7.29 -5.21 -1.65
C ILE A 21 8.34 -4.83 -0.60
N ILE A 22 9.62 -4.76 -0.99
CA ILE A 22 10.70 -4.35 -0.08
C ILE A 22 10.47 -2.92 0.43
N GLN A 23 10.06 -2.00 -0.45
CA GLN A 23 9.78 -0.63 -0.06
C GLN A 23 8.54 -0.54 0.83
N LEU A 24 7.47 -1.27 0.50
CA LEU A 24 6.25 -1.37 1.32
C LEU A 24 6.58 -1.86 2.73
N ASN A 25 7.35 -2.94 2.86
CA ASN A 25 7.79 -3.48 4.15
C ASN A 25 8.63 -2.48 4.96
N LYS A 26 9.49 -1.70 4.30
CA LYS A 26 10.28 -0.64 4.96
C LYS A 26 9.37 0.44 5.54
N ASP A 27 8.37 0.87 4.78
CA ASP A 27 7.48 1.94 5.22
C ASP A 27 6.49 1.45 6.29
N PHE A 28 6.06 0.18 6.25
CA PHE A 28 5.34 -0.48 7.35
C PHE A 28 6.14 -0.47 8.65
N LEU A 29 7.41 -0.88 8.60
CA LEU A 29 8.29 -0.88 9.76
C LEU A 29 8.49 0.52 10.34
N ARG A 30 8.65 1.54 9.48
CA ARG A 30 8.77 2.94 9.89
C ARG A 30 7.49 3.50 10.51
N ALA A 31 6.34 2.97 10.13
CA ALA A 31 5.06 3.30 10.74
C ALA A 31 4.85 2.64 12.12
N GLY A 32 5.71 1.68 12.50
CA GLY A 32 5.59 0.91 13.73
C GLY A 32 4.93 -0.46 13.55
N LEU A 33 4.66 -0.89 12.32
CA LEU A 33 4.07 -2.19 12.02
C LEU A 33 5.17 -3.25 11.84
N SER A 34 5.02 -4.38 12.52
CA SER A 34 5.94 -5.53 12.39
C SER A 34 5.55 -6.51 11.28
N GLU A 35 4.39 -6.32 10.66
CA GLU A 35 3.93 -7.15 9.55
C GLU A 35 4.82 -6.96 8.33
N GLN A 36 5.09 -8.06 7.63
CA GLN A 36 5.89 -8.07 6.42
C GLN A 36 5.23 -8.97 5.36
N PHE A 37 5.27 -8.50 4.12
CA PHE A 37 4.78 -9.22 2.96
C PHE A 37 5.94 -9.98 2.30
N GLY A 38 5.71 -11.23 1.90
CA GLY A 38 6.70 -12.04 1.19
C GLY A 38 6.87 -11.59 -0.26
N GLU A 39 8.12 -11.52 -0.73
CA GLU A 39 8.47 -11.03 -2.08
C GLU A 39 7.93 -11.89 -3.23
N ASP A 40 7.63 -13.16 -2.96
CA ASP A 40 7.08 -14.11 -3.94
C ASP A 40 5.55 -14.28 -3.81
N LEU A 41 4.88 -13.41 -3.05
CA LEU A 41 3.40 -13.40 -2.97
C LEU A 41 2.80 -13.04 -4.32
N ALA A 42 1.76 -13.78 -4.73
CA ALA A 42 0.95 -13.39 -5.88
C ALA A 42 0.28 -12.03 -5.66
N ALA A 43 0.11 -11.25 -6.73
CA ALA A 43 -0.46 -9.91 -6.69
C ALA A 43 -1.81 -9.84 -5.93
N GLU A 44 -2.71 -10.79 -6.17
CA GLU A 44 -4.00 -10.82 -5.48
C GLU A 44 -3.85 -11.16 -3.99
N ALA A 45 -2.86 -11.97 -3.62
CA ALA A 45 -2.56 -12.27 -2.23
C ALA A 45 -1.98 -11.04 -1.52
N LEU A 46 -1.06 -10.33 -2.17
CA LEU A 46 -0.51 -9.08 -1.63
C LEU A 46 -1.62 -8.04 -1.42
N MET A 47 -2.48 -7.81 -2.41
CA MET A 47 -3.58 -6.86 -2.30
C MET A 47 -4.54 -7.21 -1.15
N ARG A 48 -4.92 -8.49 -1.03
CA ARG A 48 -5.79 -8.96 0.06
C ARG A 48 -5.13 -8.78 1.43
N ASN A 49 -3.87 -9.17 1.57
CA ASN A 49 -3.15 -9.09 2.85
C ASN A 49 -2.95 -7.62 3.27
N LEU A 50 -2.56 -6.75 2.34
CA LEU A 50 -2.42 -5.32 2.57
C LEU A 50 -3.76 -4.71 3.03
N THR A 51 -4.85 -5.02 2.34
CA THR A 51 -6.19 -4.54 2.71
C THR A 51 -6.60 -5.03 4.10
N GLY A 52 -6.35 -6.30 4.41
CA GLY A 52 -6.64 -6.87 5.73
C GLY A 52 -5.82 -6.22 6.85
N SER A 53 -4.52 -6.05 6.63
CA SER A 53 -3.61 -5.38 7.57
C SER A 53 -4.05 -3.96 7.87
N LEU A 54 -4.38 -3.19 6.83
CA LEU A 54 -4.88 -1.82 6.97
C LEU A 54 -6.22 -1.77 7.69
N TYR A 55 -7.12 -2.72 7.43
CA TYR A 55 -8.40 -2.80 8.13
C TYR A 55 -8.19 -3.06 9.62
N THR A 56 -7.35 -4.05 9.96
CA THR A 56 -7.00 -4.35 11.35
C THR A 56 -6.37 -3.13 12.01
N THR A 57 -5.37 -2.51 11.38
CA THR A 57 -4.66 -1.35 11.92
C THR A 57 -5.60 -0.18 12.15
N LEU A 58 -6.46 0.14 11.17
CA LEU A 58 -7.43 1.22 11.28
C LEU A 58 -8.38 1.04 12.47
N VAL A 59 -8.84 -0.19 12.72
CA VAL A 59 -9.80 -0.50 13.78
C VAL A 59 -9.12 -0.66 15.15
N SER A 60 -7.91 -1.23 15.19
CA SER A 60 -7.22 -1.53 16.44
C SER A 60 -6.36 -0.38 16.96
N ASP A 61 -5.73 0.38 16.06
CA ASP A 61 -4.79 1.46 16.39
C ASP A 61 -4.79 2.55 15.30
N PHE A 62 -5.71 3.49 15.47
CA PHE A 62 -5.89 4.59 14.52
C PHE A 62 -4.66 5.51 14.43
N GLU A 63 -3.87 5.65 15.50
CA GLU A 63 -2.66 6.47 15.48
C GLU A 63 -1.57 5.85 14.59
N VAL A 64 -1.38 4.53 14.69
CA VAL A 64 -0.46 3.79 13.79
C VAL A 64 -0.94 3.84 12.35
N TYR A 65 -2.26 3.75 12.11
CA TYR A 65 -2.83 3.93 10.78
C TYR A 65 -2.50 5.31 10.19
N LEU A 66 -2.73 6.40 10.94
CA LEU A 66 -2.37 7.75 10.49
C LEU A 66 -0.87 7.90 10.23
N ASN A 67 -0.03 7.31 11.09
CA ASN A 67 1.41 7.31 10.92
C ASN A 67 1.84 6.58 9.64
N LEU A 68 1.21 5.46 9.32
CA LEU A 68 1.47 4.72 8.08
C LEU A 68 1.17 5.57 6.84
N LEU A 69 0.00 6.23 6.82
CA LEU A 69 -0.35 7.13 5.72
C LEU A 69 0.67 8.25 5.54
N TYR A 70 1.12 8.83 6.66
CA TYR A 70 2.13 9.88 6.65
C TYR A 70 3.48 9.38 6.09
N VAL A 71 3.98 8.24 6.57
CA VAL A 71 5.26 7.65 6.14
C VAL A 71 5.24 7.31 4.64
N ILE A 72 4.12 6.79 4.14
CA ILE A 72 3.96 6.41 2.73
C ILE A 72 3.72 7.63 1.83
N ASP A 73 3.43 8.80 2.41
CA ASP A 73 3.02 10.02 1.73
C ASP A 73 1.63 9.89 1.08
N VAL A 74 0.70 9.16 1.70
CA VAL A 74 -0.70 9.12 1.25
C VAL A 74 -1.38 10.42 1.66
N SER A 75 -1.89 11.15 0.68
CA SER A 75 -2.54 12.44 0.91
C SER A 75 -3.87 12.29 1.67
N GLU A 76 -3.96 12.86 2.87
CA GLU A 76 -5.21 12.91 3.64
C GLU A 76 -6.35 13.57 2.86
N SER A 77 -6.06 14.57 2.01
CA SER A 77 -7.11 15.19 1.19
C SER A 77 -7.69 14.23 0.16
N LYS A 78 -6.89 13.28 -0.37
CA LYS A 78 -7.44 12.22 -1.23
C LYS A 78 -8.40 11.33 -0.45
N ILE A 79 -8.07 11.00 0.79
CA ILE A 79 -8.91 10.16 1.67
C ILE A 79 -10.21 10.89 2.05
N LYS A 80 -10.14 12.17 2.43
CA LYS A 80 -11.31 13.00 2.78
C LYS A 80 -12.25 13.25 1.60
N ASN A 81 -11.74 13.17 0.37
CA ASN A 81 -12.50 13.34 -0.86
C ASN A 81 -13.10 12.01 -1.40
N LEU A 82 -12.82 10.87 -0.75
CA LEU A 82 -13.52 9.65 -1.07
C LEU A 82 -15.02 9.84 -0.74
N PRO A 83 -15.94 9.25 -1.54
CA PRO A 83 -17.38 9.30 -1.24
C PRO A 83 -17.68 8.83 0.20
N GLN A 84 -18.90 9.01 0.69
CA GLN A 84 -19.30 8.28 1.90
C GLN A 84 -19.23 6.77 1.60
N GLN A 85 -18.28 6.09 2.24
CA GLN A 85 -17.99 4.67 2.03
C GLN A 85 -18.04 3.96 3.38
N GLU A 86 -18.41 2.68 3.34
CA GLU A 86 -18.22 1.79 4.48
C GLU A 86 -16.71 1.60 4.75
N VAL A 87 -16.34 1.29 5.99
CA VAL A 87 -14.92 1.18 6.40
C VAL A 87 -14.10 0.25 5.50
N HIS A 88 -14.71 -0.85 5.03
CA HIS A 88 -14.04 -1.81 4.15
C HIS A 88 -13.73 -1.24 2.76
N GLU A 89 -14.63 -0.40 2.22
CA GLU A 89 -14.43 0.28 0.93
C GLU A 89 -13.33 1.34 1.04
N LEU A 90 -13.32 2.08 2.15
CA LEU A 90 -12.28 3.06 2.45
C LEU A 90 -10.90 2.40 2.50
N VAL A 91 -10.77 1.30 3.26
CA VAL A 91 -9.50 0.59 3.40
C VAL A 91 -9.02 0.02 2.07
N PHE A 92 -9.94 -0.49 1.24
CA PHE A 92 -9.60 -0.96 -0.09
C PHE A 92 -9.04 0.19 -0.96
N ALA A 93 -9.72 1.34 -1.00
CA ALA A 93 -9.25 2.51 -1.75
C ALA A 93 -7.89 3.02 -1.25
N VAL A 94 -7.67 3.03 0.06
CA VAL A 94 -6.39 3.42 0.68
C VAL A 94 -5.28 2.43 0.33
N SER A 95 -5.59 1.13 0.25
CA SER A 95 -4.64 0.10 -0.19
C SER A 95 -4.15 0.37 -1.62
N GLU A 96 -5.06 0.76 -2.53
CA GLU A 96 -4.69 1.13 -3.90
C GLU A 96 -3.80 2.38 -3.93
N LEU A 97 -4.10 3.39 -3.12
CA LEU A 97 -3.27 4.61 -3.02
C LEU A 97 -1.87 4.33 -2.47
N ILE A 98 -1.75 3.41 -1.52
CA ILE A 98 -0.45 2.96 -1.00
C ILE A 98 0.35 2.31 -2.12
N LEU A 99 -0.23 1.34 -2.83
CA LEU A 99 0.45 0.66 -3.94
C LEU A 99 0.86 1.63 -5.06
N GLU A 100 0.02 2.61 -5.38
CA GLU A 100 0.35 3.67 -6.34
C GLU A 100 1.60 4.45 -5.90
N ARG A 101 1.65 4.86 -4.62
CA ARG A 101 2.80 5.57 -4.05
C ARG A 101 4.07 4.73 -4.08
N GLU A 102 3.99 3.47 -3.69
CA GLU A 102 5.15 2.57 -3.68
C GLU A 102 5.68 2.31 -5.07
N PHE A 103 4.79 2.07 -6.04
CA PHE A 103 5.18 1.89 -7.43
C PHE A 103 5.90 3.11 -8.00
N VAL A 104 5.41 4.32 -7.70
CA VAL A 104 6.06 5.58 -8.10
C VAL A 104 7.46 5.70 -7.46
N LYS A 105 7.59 5.43 -6.16
CA LYS A 105 8.88 5.48 -5.44
C LYS A 105 9.93 4.56 -6.07
N VAL A 106 9.58 3.29 -6.34
CA VAL A 106 10.52 2.33 -6.92
C VAL A 106 10.81 2.63 -8.38
N SER A 107 9.84 3.14 -9.12
CA SER A 107 10.04 3.59 -10.52
C SER A 107 11.07 4.72 -10.62
N PHE A 108 11.06 5.68 -9.67
CA PHE A 108 12.06 6.74 -9.65
C PHE A 108 13.45 6.22 -9.27
N LYS A 109 13.56 5.30 -8.30
CA LYS A 109 14.84 4.67 -7.93
C LYS A 109 15.47 3.95 -9.12
N ASN A 110 14.68 3.14 -9.82
CA ASN A 110 15.15 2.34 -10.96
C ASN A 110 15.40 3.15 -12.26
N ARG A 111 14.95 4.41 -12.34
CA ARG A 111 15.31 5.34 -13.44
C ARG A 111 16.58 6.15 -13.16
N SER A 112 17.04 6.14 -11.92
CA SER A 112 18.20 6.91 -11.46
C SER A 112 19.51 6.10 -11.49
N GLU A 113 19.41 4.82 -11.85
CA GLU A 113 20.51 3.86 -12.05
C GLU A 113 20.71 3.57 -13.54
#